data_AF-A0A7X7H6S9-F1
#
_entry.id   AF-A0A7X7H6S9-F1
#
_cell.length_a   1.000
_cell.length_b   1.000
_cell.length_c   1.000
_cell.angle_alpha   90.00
_cell.angle_beta   90.00
_cell.angle_gamma   90.00
#
_symmetry.space_group_name_H-M   'P 1'
#
loop_
_entity.id
_entity.type
_entity.pdbx_description
1 polymer ?
#
loop_
_entity_poly.entity_id
_entity_poly.type
_entity_poly.pdbx_seq_one_letter_code
_entity_poly.pdbx_strand_id
1 'polypeptide(L)'
;MNRNEITARFEIKEETFLKKIQIESRVLADIAINHIIPTAINYQNVLIENIRGIKEIFPDKVTEYAGREIENLARIVELSNSISLLARKMTDMRRANNMIENIPQRAETYERDIVPIMNEIRLAVDELELIVDDSMWPMTKYSELLSSL
;
A
#
# COMPACT_ATOMS: atom_id res chain seq x y z
N MET A 1 -10.75 -29.77 -28.96
CA MET A 1 -11.27 -28.62 -28.22
C MET A 1 -12.17 -27.83 -29.16
N ASN A 2 -13.46 -27.70 -28.85
CA ASN A 2 -14.43 -26.99 -29.69
C ASN A 2 -14.52 -25.51 -29.27
N ARG A 3 -14.95 -24.61 -30.15
CA ARG A 3 -15.06 -23.15 -29.91
C ARG A 3 -15.76 -22.83 -28.59
N ASN A 4 -16.88 -23.51 -28.30
CA ASN A 4 -17.65 -23.31 -27.06
C ASN A 4 -16.84 -23.66 -25.80
N GLU A 5 -15.99 -24.69 -25.86
CA GLU A 5 -15.15 -25.09 -24.72
C GLU A 5 -14.03 -24.07 -24.49
N ILE A 6 -13.48 -23.48 -25.56
CA ILE A 6 -12.47 -22.42 -25.47
C ILE A 6 -13.06 -21.18 -24.81
N THR A 7 -14.24 -20.73 -25.26
CA THR A 7 -14.93 -19.57 -24.69
C THR A 7 -15.28 -19.79 -23.22
N ALA A 8 -15.86 -20.95 -22.86
CA ALA A 8 -16.20 -21.24 -21.47
C ALA A 8 -14.96 -21.26 -20.56
N ARG A 9 -13.84 -21.85 -21.01
CA ARG A 9 -12.58 -21.84 -20.23
C ARG A 9 -12.00 -20.44 -20.07
N PHE A 10 -12.14 -19.59 -21.09
CA PHE A 10 -11.72 -18.19 -21.02
C PHE A 10 -12.54 -17.44 -19.97
N GLU A 11 -13.87 -17.53 -20.02
CA GLU A 11 -14.76 -16.88 -19.05
C GLU A 11 -14.48 -17.30 -17.59
N ILE A 12 -14.24 -18.60 -17.36
CA ILE A 12 -13.88 -19.12 -16.03
C ILE A 12 -12.55 -18.51 -15.53
N LYS A 13 -11.57 -18.34 -16.42
CA LYS A 13 -10.27 -17.74 -16.07
C LYS A 13 -10.44 -16.26 -15.71
N GLU A 14 -11.18 -15.51 -16.51
CA GLU A 14 -11.48 -14.10 -16.25
C GLU A 14 -12.23 -13.93 -14.92
N GLU A 15 -13.21 -14.78 -14.63
CA GLU A 15 -13.93 -14.75 -13.36
C GLU A 15 -13.01 -15.03 -12.17
N THR A 16 -12.10 -16.01 -12.31
CA THR A 16 -11.13 -16.37 -11.27
C THR A 16 -10.16 -15.22 -11.01
N PHE A 17 -9.62 -14.62 -12.08
CA PHE A 17 -8.75 -13.45 -12.01
C PHE A 17 -9.44 -12.28 -11.31
N LEU A 18 -10.64 -11.93 -11.76
CA LEU A 18 -11.44 -10.83 -11.21
C LEU A 18 -11.65 -11.02 -9.69
N LYS A 19 -12.08 -12.20 -9.25
CA LYS A 19 -12.30 -12.50 -7.83
C LYS A 19 -11.00 -12.38 -7.03
N LYS A 20 -9.89 -12.88 -7.56
CA LYS A 20 -8.57 -12.77 -6.93
C LYS A 20 -8.18 -11.30 -6.70
N ILE A 21 -8.18 -10.47 -7.74
CA ILE A 21 -7.82 -9.05 -7.63
C ILE A 21 -8.81 -8.30 -6.71
N GLN A 22 -10.09 -8.64 -6.74
CA GLN A 22 -11.09 -8.01 -5.87
C GLN A 22 -10.85 -8.29 -4.38
N ILE A 23 -10.40 -9.51 -4.03
CA ILE A 23 -10.04 -9.89 -2.66
C ILE A 23 -8.72 -9.21 -2.27
N GLU A 24 -7.68 -9.34 -3.10
CA GLU A 24 -6.36 -8.79 -2.81
C GLU A 24 -6.40 -7.27 -2.63
N SER A 25 -7.09 -6.54 -3.51
CA SER A 25 -7.27 -5.10 -3.36
C SER A 25 -7.99 -4.71 -2.07
N ARG A 26 -8.96 -5.52 -1.61
CA ARG A 26 -9.64 -5.28 -0.33
C ARG A 26 -8.68 -5.49 0.85
N VAL A 27 -7.97 -6.60 0.85
CA VAL A 27 -7.02 -6.96 1.91
C VAL A 27 -5.89 -5.95 1.97
N LEU A 28 -5.35 -5.53 0.82
CA LEU A 28 -4.30 -4.52 0.75
C LEU A 28 -4.75 -3.19 1.37
N ALA A 29 -5.94 -2.69 1.02
CA ALA A 29 -6.46 -1.46 1.60
C ALA A 29 -6.66 -1.58 3.12
N ASP A 30 -7.19 -2.71 3.57
CA ASP A 30 -7.43 -2.97 4.99
C ASP A 30 -6.12 -2.99 5.78
N ILE A 31 -5.11 -3.72 5.29
CA ILE A 31 -3.79 -3.80 5.90
C ILE A 31 -3.10 -2.44 5.91
N ALA A 32 -3.15 -1.72 4.79
CA ALA A 32 -2.54 -0.41 4.67
C ALA A 32 -3.10 0.60 5.70
N ILE A 33 -4.43 0.65 5.84
CA ILE A 33 -5.11 1.59 6.73
C ILE A 33 -5.00 1.19 8.20
N ASN A 34 -5.16 -0.10 8.52
CA ASN A 34 -5.29 -0.57 9.90
C ASN A 34 -3.97 -1.00 10.55
N HIS A 35 -2.95 -1.33 9.75
CA HIS A 35 -1.68 -1.83 10.26
C HIS A 35 -0.50 -0.95 9.85
N ILE A 36 -0.31 -0.68 8.55
CA ILE A 36 0.88 0.05 8.07
C ILE A 36 0.89 1.51 8.52
N ILE A 37 -0.18 2.26 8.23
CA ILE A 37 -0.26 3.69 8.59
C ILE A 37 -0.14 3.90 10.12
N PRO A 38 -0.85 3.14 10.98
CA PRO A 38 -0.69 3.28 12.43
C PRO A 38 0.74 3.01 12.91
N THR A 39 1.41 1.99 12.37
CA THR A 39 2.83 1.74 12.68
C THR A 39 3.71 2.92 12.27
N ALA A 40 3.51 3.45 11.06
CA ALA A 40 4.28 4.59 10.56
C ALA A 40 4.09 5.83 11.45
N ILE A 41 2.86 6.10 11.90
CA ILE A 41 2.53 7.19 12.83
C ILE A 41 3.22 6.98 14.19
N ASN A 42 3.23 5.75 14.70
CA ASN A 42 3.91 5.43 15.97
C ASN A 42 5.41 5.69 15.88
N TYR A 43 6.06 5.27 14.79
CA TYR A 43 7.48 5.55 14.57
C TYR A 43 7.75 7.05 14.36
N GLN A 44 6.86 7.75 13.67
CA GLN A 44 6.91 9.21 13.56
C GLN A 44 6.92 9.88 14.94
N ASN A 45 6.12 9.41 15.91
CA ASN A 45 6.15 9.96 17.27
C ASN A 45 7.50 9.73 17.95
N VAL A 46 8.13 8.56 17.74
CA VAL A 46 9.49 8.28 18.25
C VAL A 46 10.51 9.27 17.68
N LEU A 47 10.48 9.54 16.37
CA LEU A 47 11.36 10.52 15.74
C LEU A 47 11.13 11.93 16.29
N ILE A 48 9.87 12.34 16.47
CA ILE A 48 9.54 13.66 17.01
C ILE A 48 10.12 13.86 18.41
N GLU A 49 10.01 12.85 19.28
CA GLU A 49 10.54 12.92 20.64
C GLU A 49 12.07 12.99 20.64
N ASN A 50 12.75 12.25 19.76
CA ASN A 50 14.20 12.36 19.58
C ASN A 50 14.61 13.78 19.14
N ILE A 51 14.00 14.29 18.07
CA ILE A 51 14.29 15.62 17.52
C ILE A 51 14.05 16.71 18.59
N ARG A 52 12.99 16.58 19.40
CA ARG A 52 12.73 17.48 20.53
C ARG A 52 13.85 17.43 21.57
N GLY A 53 14.27 16.24 21.97
CA GLY A 53 15.39 16.05 22.91
C GLY A 53 16.69 16.67 22.39
N ILE A 54 17.03 16.47 21.11
CA ILE A 54 18.20 17.10 20.49
C ILE A 54 18.08 18.63 20.51
N LYS A 55 16.89 19.17 20.22
CA LYS A 55 16.63 20.61 20.22
C LYS A 55 16.75 21.25 21.61
N GLU A 56 16.34 20.54 22.65
CA GLU A 56 16.47 21.04 24.03
C GLU A 56 17.94 21.12 24.47
N ILE A 57 18.75 20.13 24.08
CA ILE A 57 20.17 20.07 24.47
C ILE A 57 21.06 20.93 23.55
N PHE A 58 20.74 20.98 22.26
CA PHE A 58 21.55 21.63 21.21
C PHE A 58 20.70 22.53 20.28
N PRO A 59 20.14 23.64 20.80
CA PRO A 59 19.16 24.45 20.07
C PRO A 59 19.66 24.99 18.72
N ASP A 60 20.93 25.36 18.62
CA ASP A 60 21.53 25.93 17.40
C ASP A 60 22.06 24.88 16.42
N LYS A 61 22.00 23.58 16.77
CA LYS A 61 22.59 22.48 15.98
C LYS A 61 21.60 21.39 15.59
N VAL A 62 20.30 21.61 15.78
CA VAL A 62 19.26 20.62 15.46
C VAL A 62 19.35 20.13 14.03
N THR A 63 19.54 21.02 13.07
CA THR A 63 19.66 20.65 11.66
C THR A 63 20.88 19.77 11.39
N GLU A 64 22.00 20.01 12.10
CA GLU A 64 23.23 19.23 11.97
C GLU A 64 23.09 17.84 12.59
N TYR A 65 22.44 17.74 13.75
CA TYR A 65 22.36 16.49 14.53
C TYR A 65 21.14 15.64 14.23
N ALA A 66 20.04 16.24 13.77
CA ALA A 66 18.76 15.57 13.53
C ALA A 66 18.25 15.73 12.08
N GLY A 67 19.05 16.28 11.16
CA GLY A 67 18.62 16.54 9.78
C GLY A 67 18.03 15.32 9.07
N ARG A 68 18.67 14.15 9.21
CA ARG A 68 18.19 12.88 8.64
C ARG A 68 16.87 12.41 9.27
N GLU A 69 16.68 12.59 10.56
CA GLU A 69 15.43 12.23 11.24
C GLU A 69 14.28 13.14 10.80
N ILE A 70 14.56 14.42 10.57
CA ILE A 70 13.59 15.38 10.01
C ILE A 70 13.19 15.00 8.59
N GLU A 71 14.16 14.60 7.74
CA GLU A 71 13.88 14.10 6.39
C GLU A 71 13.03 12.83 6.42
N ASN A 72 13.40 11.85 7.24
CA ASN A 72 12.63 10.61 7.43
C ASN A 72 11.21 10.92 7.91
N LEU A 73 11.06 11.83 8.88
CA LEU A 73 9.76 12.26 9.39
C LEU A 73 8.88 12.86 8.28
N ALA A 74 9.44 13.75 7.45
CA ALA A 74 8.72 14.31 6.31
C ALA A 74 8.29 13.23 5.31
N ARG A 75 9.19 12.26 5.04
CA ARG A 75 8.91 11.17 4.12
C ARG A 75 7.82 10.22 4.62
N ILE A 76 7.82 9.90 5.92
CA ILE A 76 6.77 9.09 6.56
C ILE A 76 5.40 9.75 6.38
N VAL A 77 5.30 11.07 6.60
CA VAL A 77 4.06 11.82 6.41
C VAL A 77 3.56 11.74 4.97
N GLU A 78 4.46 11.99 4.01
CA GLU A 78 4.13 11.97 2.59
C GLU A 78 3.61 10.59 2.15
N LEU A 79 4.34 9.53 2.50
CA LEU A 79 3.99 8.16 2.14
C LEU A 79 2.68 7.72 2.81
N SER A 80 2.49 8.02 4.09
CA SER A 80 1.26 7.68 4.82
C SER A 80 0.03 8.36 4.21
N ASN A 81 0.17 9.63 3.82
CA ASN A 81 -0.89 10.37 3.13
C ASN A 81 -1.18 9.80 1.74
N SER A 82 -0.12 9.49 0.98
CA SER A 82 -0.22 8.88 -0.36
C SER A 82 -0.97 7.54 -0.30
N ILE A 83 -0.57 6.65 0.62
CA ILE A 83 -1.23 5.35 0.84
C ILE A 83 -2.71 5.52 1.17
N SER A 84 -3.05 6.45 2.08
CA SER A 84 -4.44 6.72 2.46
C SER A 84 -5.28 7.20 1.27
N LEU A 85 -4.74 8.10 0.45
CA LEU A 85 -5.40 8.61 -0.75
C LEU A 85 -5.61 7.50 -1.80
N LEU A 86 -4.57 6.71 -2.06
CA LEU A 86 -4.61 5.60 -3.01
C LEU A 86 -5.59 4.51 -2.56
N ALA A 87 -5.62 4.15 -1.28
CA ALA A 87 -6.57 3.16 -0.75
C ALA A 87 -8.02 3.62 -0.91
N ARG A 88 -8.30 4.91 -0.69
CA ARG A 88 -9.63 5.51 -0.95
C ARG A 88 -9.97 5.48 -2.44
N LYS A 89 -9.06 5.95 -3.30
CA LYS A 89 -9.22 5.94 -4.76
C LYS A 89 -9.51 4.53 -5.28
N MET A 90 -8.75 3.53 -4.83
CA MET A 90 -8.95 2.12 -5.18
C MET A 90 -10.32 1.61 -4.75
N THR A 91 -10.77 1.99 -3.55
CA THR A 91 -12.10 1.61 -3.05
C THR A 91 -13.22 2.17 -3.93
N ASP A 92 -13.11 3.43 -4.34
CA ASP A 92 -14.11 4.07 -5.20
C ASP A 92 -14.11 3.50 -6.62
N MET A 93 -12.93 3.24 -7.20
CA MET A 93 -12.82 2.60 -8.52
C MET A 93 -13.36 1.17 -8.50
N ARG A 94 -13.14 0.41 -7.43
CA ARG A 94 -13.75 -0.93 -7.28
C ARG A 94 -15.27 -0.85 -7.27
N ARG A 95 -15.85 0.13 -6.55
CA ARG A 95 -17.31 0.34 -6.56
C ARG A 95 -17.81 0.63 -7.96
N ALA A 96 -17.13 1.49 -8.71
CA ALA A 96 -17.48 1.79 -10.09
C ALA A 96 -17.39 0.56 -11.01
N ASN A 97 -16.28 -0.16 -10.97
CA ASN A 97 -16.05 -1.33 -11.84
C ASN A 97 -17.00 -2.48 -11.53
N ASN A 98 -17.44 -2.64 -10.27
CA ASN A 98 -18.41 -3.68 -9.91
C ASN A 98 -19.79 -3.50 -10.55
N MET A 99 -20.09 -2.34 -11.13
CA MET A 99 -21.33 -2.11 -11.89
C MET A 99 -21.31 -2.72 -13.30
N ILE A 100 -20.16 -3.14 -13.83
CA ILE A 100 -20.02 -3.68 -15.19
C ILE A 100 -20.49 -5.12 -15.25
N GLU A 101 -21.67 -5.43 -15.78
CA GLU A 101 -22.22 -6.81 -15.75
C GLU A 101 -21.36 -7.87 -16.44
N ASN A 102 -20.74 -7.54 -17.58
CA ASN A 102 -19.92 -8.47 -18.34
C ASN A 102 -18.61 -8.81 -17.61
N ILE A 103 -18.38 -10.10 -17.31
CA ILE A 103 -17.22 -10.56 -16.53
C ILE A 103 -15.89 -10.27 -17.24
N PRO A 104 -15.67 -10.67 -18.52
CA PRO A 104 -14.43 -10.35 -19.23
C PRO A 104 -14.12 -8.84 -19.26
N GLN A 105 -15.13 -8.01 -19.54
CA GLN A 105 -14.95 -6.56 -19.55
C GLN A 105 -14.63 -6.02 -18.16
N ARG A 106 -15.27 -6.56 -17.11
CA ARG A 106 -14.96 -6.17 -15.72
C ARG A 106 -13.55 -6.60 -15.32
N ALA A 107 -13.11 -7.78 -15.73
CA ALA A 107 -11.75 -8.25 -15.47
C ALA A 107 -10.71 -7.33 -16.12
N GLU A 108 -10.92 -6.94 -17.38
CA GLU A 108 -10.06 -5.98 -18.08
C GLU A 108 -10.02 -4.60 -17.39
N THR A 109 -11.17 -4.09 -16.91
CA THR A 109 -11.16 -2.82 -16.15
C THR A 109 -10.44 -2.97 -14.81
N TYR A 110 -10.56 -4.09 -14.12
CA TYR A 110 -9.79 -4.34 -12.90
C TYR A 110 -8.29 -4.39 -13.16
N GLU A 111 -7.85 -5.06 -14.23
CA GLU A 111 -6.45 -5.09 -14.63
C GLU A 111 -5.92 -3.69 -14.93
N ARG A 112 -6.65 -2.90 -15.72
CA ARG A 112 -6.23 -1.56 -16.12
C ARG A 112 -6.28 -0.54 -14.99
N ASP A 113 -7.29 -0.62 -14.12
CA ASP A 113 -7.64 0.46 -13.21
C ASP A 113 -7.21 0.16 -11.76
N ILE A 114 -7.30 -1.10 -11.31
CA ILE A 114 -7.05 -1.48 -9.91
C ILE A 114 -5.62 -1.97 -9.69
N VAL A 115 -5.08 -2.81 -10.58
CA VAL A 115 -3.73 -3.37 -10.43
C VAL A 115 -2.65 -2.27 -10.34
N PRO A 116 -2.68 -1.18 -11.14
CA PRO A 116 -1.69 -0.12 -11.00
C PRO A 116 -1.74 0.57 -9.64
N ILE A 117 -2.94 0.84 -9.10
CA ILE A 117 -3.08 1.46 -7.79
C ILE A 117 -2.59 0.51 -6.68
N MET A 118 -2.86 -0.79 -6.80
CA MET A 118 -2.28 -1.77 -5.88
C MET A 118 -0.75 -1.68 -5.88
N ASN A 119 -0.12 -1.60 -7.06
CA ASN A 119 1.33 -1.48 -7.16
C ASN A 119 1.85 -0.15 -6.60
N GLU A 120 1.16 0.97 -6.82
CA GLU A 120 1.54 2.27 -6.23
C GLU A 120 1.50 2.22 -4.69
N ILE A 121 0.46 1.61 -4.11
CA ILE A 121 0.37 1.40 -2.66
C ILE A 121 1.55 0.53 -2.18
N ARG A 122 1.85 -0.56 -2.89
CA ARG A 122 2.96 -1.45 -2.55
C ARG A 122 4.29 -0.72 -2.49
N LEU A 123 4.61 0.04 -3.54
CA LEU A 123 5.86 0.80 -3.60
C LEU A 123 5.99 1.80 -2.45
N ALA A 124 4.89 2.47 -2.08
CA ALA A 124 4.89 3.38 -0.94
C ALA A 124 5.07 2.67 0.42
N VAL A 125 4.50 1.46 0.56
CA VAL A 125 4.67 0.61 1.75
C VAL A 125 6.10 0.08 1.84
N ASP A 126 6.67 -0.38 0.72
CA ASP A 126 8.06 -0.86 0.64
C ASP A 126 9.04 0.23 1.05
N GLU A 127 8.76 1.48 0.66
CA GLU A 127 9.60 2.60 1.06
C GLU A 127 9.45 2.95 2.55
N LEU A 128 8.23 2.86 3.10
CA LEU A 128 8.04 2.99 4.55
C LEU A 128 8.78 1.89 5.33
N GLU A 129 8.82 0.66 4.82
CA GLU A 129 9.53 -0.46 5.44
C GLU A 129 11.03 -0.16 5.60
N LEU A 130 11.63 0.57 4.65
CA LEU A 130 13.06 0.95 4.72
C LEU A 130 13.35 2.06 5.73
N ILE A 131 12.33 2.83 6.13
CA ILE A 131 12.47 4.00 7.02
C ILE A 131 12.09 3.64 8.46
N VAL A 132 11.05 2.83 8.64
CA VAL A 132 10.52 2.44 9.94
C VAL A 132 11.41 1.36 10.57
N ASP A 133 11.57 1.41 11.90
CA ASP A 133 12.33 0.41 12.63
C ASP A 133 11.72 -1.01 12.51
N ASP A 134 12.57 -2.00 12.19
CA ASP A 134 12.20 -3.40 11.98
C ASP A 134 11.43 -3.99 13.19
N SER A 135 11.69 -3.53 14.44
CA SER A 135 10.99 -4.03 15.63
C SER A 135 9.54 -3.55 15.75
N MET A 136 9.21 -2.44 15.08
CA MET A 136 7.86 -1.87 15.05
C MET A 136 7.07 -2.31 13.82
N TRP A 137 7.73 -2.85 12.79
CA TRP A 137 7.09 -3.24 11.55
C TRP A 137 6.13 -4.42 11.77
N PRO A 138 4.86 -4.33 11.35
CA PRO A 138 3.82 -5.27 11.77
C PRO A 138 3.83 -6.61 11.00
N MET A 139 4.64 -6.73 9.95
CA MET A 139 4.64 -7.86 9.03
C MET A 139 6.04 -8.45 8.93
N THR A 140 6.14 -9.76 8.64
CA THR A 140 7.34 -10.30 7.99
C THR A 140 7.60 -9.47 6.73
N LYS A 141 8.86 -9.18 6.39
CA LYS A 141 9.22 -8.19 5.35
C LYS A 141 8.33 -8.31 4.12
N TYR A 142 7.74 -7.20 3.65
CA TYR A 142 6.70 -7.24 2.62
C TYR A 142 7.21 -7.89 1.32
N SER A 143 8.49 -7.65 1.05
CA SER A 143 9.27 -8.31 -0.01
C SER A 143 9.35 -9.85 0.12
N GLU A 144 9.43 -10.38 1.33
CA GLU A 144 9.48 -11.82 1.61
C GLU A 144 8.11 -12.48 1.44
N LEU A 145 7.03 -11.80 1.87
CA LEU A 145 5.65 -12.27 1.72
C LEU A 145 5.25 -12.44 0.25
N LEU A 146 5.70 -11.55 -0.63
CA LEU A 146 5.40 -11.59 -2.06
C LEU A 146 6.26 -12.59 -2.85
N SER A 147 7.43 -12.99 -2.35
CA SER A 147 8.26 -14.02 -3.00
C SER A 147 7.64 -15.43 -2.89
N SER A 148 6.60 -15.57 -2.04
CA SER A 148 5.96 -16.85 -1.68
C SER A 148 4.56 -17.06 -2.28
N LEU A 149 4.06 -16.11 -3.08
CA LEU A 149 2.78 -16.17 -3.80
C LEU A 149 2.99 -16.28 -5.32
#